data_AF-A0A117PUP2-F1
#
_entry.id   AF-A0A117PUP2-F1
#
_cell.length_a   1.000
_cell.length_b   1.000
_cell.length_c   1.000
_cell.angle_alpha   90.00
_cell.angle_beta   90.00
_cell.angle_gamma   90.00
#
_symmetry.space_group_name_H-M   'P 1'
#
loop_
_entity.id
_entity.type
_entity.pdbx_description
1 polymer ?
#
loop_
_entity_poly.entity_id
_entity_poly.type
_entity_poly.pdbx_seq_one_letter_code
_entity_poly.pdbx_strand_id
1 'polypeptide(L)'
;MTTRVINVRGRIHEFGPRLEHAPADVVYVGRRWTMGGWDLPRHPLYNPFAYDTPKKKRDGTRAEVMAMYRARLLERPELLELVPDLRGKTLACWCAPQLCHADVLAELADTDDVAQLS
;
A
#
# COMPACT_ATOMS: atom_id res chain seq x y z
N MET A 1 -7.44 14.68 -7.63
CA MET A 1 -7.03 14.80 -6.21
C MET A 1 -5.83 13.90 -6.00
N THR A 2 -4.79 14.34 -5.30
CA THR A 2 -3.53 13.58 -5.15
C THR A 2 -3.68 12.47 -4.10
N THR A 3 -3.26 11.26 -4.44
CA THR A 3 -3.21 10.13 -3.52
C THR A 3 -2.02 10.26 -2.59
N ARG A 4 -2.23 10.06 -1.28
CA ARG A 4 -1.20 10.26 -0.24
C ARG A 4 -0.80 8.94 0.39
N VAL A 5 0.43 8.85 0.91
CA VAL A 5 0.90 7.67 1.66
C VAL A 5 1.30 8.05 3.07
N ILE A 6 0.84 7.30 4.07
CA ILE A 6 1.18 7.50 5.49
C ILE A 6 1.68 6.22 6.15
N ASN A 7 2.47 6.39 7.22
CA ASN A 7 2.80 5.30 8.12
C ASN A 7 1.68 5.06 9.14
N VAL A 8 1.17 3.82 9.22
CA VAL A 8 0.15 3.39 10.19
C VAL A 8 0.72 2.95 11.54
N ARG A 9 2.01 2.62 11.60
CA ARG A 9 2.71 2.18 12.81
C ARG A 9 2.60 3.27 13.89
N GLY A 10 2.24 2.84 15.10
CA GLY A 10 2.15 3.73 16.26
C GLY A 10 0.86 4.55 16.34
N ARG A 11 -0.02 4.46 15.33
CA ARG A 11 -1.28 5.21 15.29
C ARG A 11 -2.49 4.44 15.83
N ILE A 12 -2.28 3.35 16.57
CA ILE A 12 -3.39 2.52 17.06
C ILE A 12 -4.32 3.29 18.00
N HIS A 13 -3.78 4.19 18.82
CA HIS A 13 -4.57 5.04 19.71
C HIS A 13 -5.32 6.15 18.99
N GLU A 14 -4.83 6.57 17.81
CA GLU A 14 -5.42 7.61 16.98
C GLU A 14 -6.50 7.03 16.06
N PHE A 15 -6.21 5.89 15.43
CA PHE A 15 -7.06 5.30 14.39
C PHE A 15 -7.91 4.14 14.86
N GLY A 16 -7.63 3.57 16.03
CA GLY A 16 -8.28 2.34 16.50
C GLY A 16 -7.72 1.08 15.83
N PRO A 17 -7.98 -0.10 16.42
CA PRO A 17 -7.41 -1.38 15.98
C PRO A 17 -7.84 -1.82 14.57
N ARG A 18 -8.99 -1.37 14.09
CA ARG A 18 -9.58 -1.66 12.77
C ARG A 18 -9.67 -0.42 11.88
N LEU A 19 -8.97 0.67 12.24
CA LEU A 19 -9.11 1.99 11.63
C LEU A 19 -10.49 2.65 11.83
N GLU A 20 -11.26 2.24 12.84
CA GLU A 20 -12.60 2.76 13.10
C GLU A 20 -12.65 4.25 13.53
N HIS A 21 -11.51 4.84 13.84
CA HIS A 21 -11.36 6.27 14.19
C HIS A 21 -10.54 7.04 13.16
N ALA A 22 -10.02 6.38 12.12
CA ALA A 22 -9.28 7.05 11.06
C ALA A 22 -10.23 7.93 10.22
N PRO A 23 -9.71 8.98 9.55
CA PRO A 23 -10.45 9.67 8.50
C PRO A 23 -10.99 8.69 7.45
N ALA A 24 -12.18 8.98 6.90
CA ALA A 24 -12.90 8.06 6.03
C ALA A 24 -12.16 7.73 4.71
N ASP A 25 -11.23 8.60 4.29
CA ASP A 25 -10.39 8.41 3.11
C ASP A 25 -9.12 7.57 3.38
N VAL A 26 -8.86 7.18 4.64
CA VAL A 26 -7.72 6.33 4.98
C VAL A 26 -7.99 4.87 4.63
N VAL A 27 -7.13 4.28 3.81
CA VAL A 27 -7.23 2.88 3.39
C VAL A 27 -5.96 2.13 3.77
N TYR A 28 -6.10 1.09 4.58
CA TYR A 28 -5.00 0.16 4.82
C TYR A 28 -4.78 -0.73 3.61
N VAL A 29 -3.61 -0.63 2.98
CA VAL A 29 -3.27 -1.39 1.77
C VAL A 29 -2.30 -2.56 2.05
N GLY A 30 -2.09 -2.90 3.32
CA GLY A 30 -1.09 -3.87 3.74
C GLY A 30 -1.57 -5.32 3.85
N ARG A 31 -0.70 -6.16 4.42
CA ARG A 31 -0.97 -7.57 4.76
C ARG A 31 -1.90 -7.67 5.97
N ARG A 32 -2.58 -8.79 6.17
CA ARG A 32 -3.29 -9.08 7.43
C ARG A 32 -2.34 -8.83 8.61
N TRP A 33 -2.78 -8.04 9.59
CA TRP A 33 -1.97 -7.71 10.77
C TRP A 33 -2.80 -7.74 12.04
N THR A 34 -2.47 -8.67 12.94
CA THR A 34 -3.20 -8.90 14.21
C THR A 34 -2.35 -8.72 15.46
N MET A 35 -1.11 -8.22 15.30
CA MET A 35 -0.14 -8.11 16.39
C MET A 35 -0.15 -6.71 17.01
N GLY A 36 0.00 -6.63 18.33
CA GLY A 36 0.08 -5.37 19.06
C GLY A 36 -1.26 -4.63 19.15
N GLY A 37 -2.36 -5.38 19.27
CA GLY A 37 -3.73 -4.84 19.40
C GLY A 37 -4.43 -4.52 18.08
N TRP A 38 -3.70 -4.52 16.96
CA TRP A 38 -4.28 -4.30 15.64
C TRP A 38 -5.19 -5.47 15.20
N ASP A 39 -6.17 -5.18 14.37
CA ASP A 39 -7.02 -6.12 13.64
C ASP A 39 -7.25 -5.60 12.20
N LEU A 40 -6.17 -5.51 11.44
CA LEU A 40 -6.20 -4.95 10.09
C LEU A 40 -6.38 -6.08 9.05
N PRO A 41 -7.43 -6.05 8.20
CA PRO A 41 -7.62 -7.07 7.16
C PRO A 41 -6.53 -6.98 6.10
N ARG A 42 -6.35 -8.07 5.34
CA ARG A 42 -5.47 -8.06 4.16
C ARG A 42 -6.16 -7.31 3.03
N HIS A 43 -5.50 -6.32 2.46
CA HIS A 43 -5.98 -5.64 1.28
C HIS A 43 -5.74 -6.49 0.01
N PRO A 44 -6.61 -6.47 -1.02
CA PRO A 44 -6.35 -7.19 -2.29
C PRO A 44 -5.04 -6.77 -2.97
N LEU A 45 -4.72 -5.49 -2.90
CA LEU A 45 -3.48 -4.88 -3.43
C LEU A 45 -2.32 -4.86 -2.41
N TYR A 46 -2.24 -5.85 -1.52
CA TYR A 46 -1.05 -6.02 -0.68
C TYR A 46 0.15 -6.47 -1.52
N ASN A 47 1.37 -6.11 -1.10
CA ASN A 47 2.58 -6.66 -1.72
C ASN A 47 2.87 -8.10 -1.20
N PRO A 48 2.84 -9.13 -2.07
CA PRO A 48 3.12 -10.52 -1.68
C PRO A 48 4.61 -10.79 -1.48
N PHE A 49 5.48 -10.02 -2.12
CA PHE A 49 6.93 -10.14 -2.03
C PHE A 49 7.47 -9.54 -0.73
N ALA A 50 8.61 -10.03 -0.31
CA ALA A 50 9.25 -9.72 0.95
C ALA A 50 10.72 -9.39 0.69
N TYR A 51 11.11 -8.16 1.01
CA TYR A 51 12.49 -7.69 0.82
C TYR A 51 13.44 -8.24 1.90
N ASP A 52 14.73 -8.20 1.57
CA ASP A 52 15.85 -8.58 2.42
C ASP A 52 15.94 -7.74 3.69
N THR A 53 16.25 -8.39 4.80
CA THR A 53 16.59 -7.73 6.06
C THR A 53 18.01 -8.08 6.47
N PRO A 54 18.64 -7.33 7.40
CA PRO A 54 19.95 -7.69 7.92
C PRO A 54 20.02 -9.13 8.49
N LYS A 55 18.88 -9.68 8.92
CA LYS A 55 18.77 -11.01 9.54
C LYS A 55 18.37 -12.13 8.56
N LYS A 56 17.78 -11.80 7.40
CA LYS A 56 17.19 -12.80 6.50
C LYS A 56 17.07 -12.28 5.08
N LYS A 57 17.61 -13.06 4.14
CA LYS A 57 17.43 -12.92 2.69
C LYS A 57 16.11 -13.56 2.23
N ARG A 58 15.47 -12.96 1.22
CA ARG A 58 14.14 -13.36 0.71
C ARG A 58 14.06 -13.16 -0.80
N ASP A 59 13.15 -12.32 -1.30
CA ASP A 59 12.89 -12.14 -2.72
C ASP A 59 13.84 -11.14 -3.39
N GLY A 60 14.59 -10.35 -2.62
CA GLY A 60 15.55 -9.37 -3.11
C GLY A 60 15.65 -8.13 -2.22
N THR A 61 16.42 -7.14 -2.67
CA THR A 61 16.49 -5.81 -2.06
C THR A 61 15.12 -5.11 -2.06
N ARG A 62 14.99 -4.04 -1.27
CA ARG A 62 13.75 -3.26 -1.20
C ARG A 62 13.34 -2.70 -2.57
N ALA A 63 14.32 -2.23 -3.35
CA ALA A 63 14.08 -1.68 -4.69
C ALA A 63 13.62 -2.76 -5.67
N GLU A 64 14.29 -3.92 -5.70
CA GLU A 64 13.91 -5.06 -6.54
C GLU A 64 12.48 -5.52 -6.21
N VAL A 65 12.14 -5.63 -4.93
CA VAL A 65 10.79 -6.04 -4.50
C VAL A 65 9.71 -5.01 -4.87
N MET A 66 10.02 -3.71 -4.93
CA MET A 66 9.07 -2.71 -5.46
C MET A 66 8.93 -2.83 -6.98
N ALA A 67 10.03 -3.09 -7.71
CA ALA A 67 9.98 -3.32 -9.15
C ALA A 67 9.16 -4.57 -9.49
N MET A 68 9.37 -5.69 -8.78
CA MET A 68 8.57 -6.91 -8.90
C MET A 68 7.09 -6.64 -8.61
N TYR A 69 6.80 -5.84 -7.59
CA TYR A 69 5.43 -5.48 -7.25
C TYR A 69 4.75 -4.65 -8.35
N ARG A 70 5.45 -3.66 -8.92
CA ARG A 70 4.94 -2.88 -10.05
C ARG A 70 4.69 -3.76 -11.28
N ALA A 71 5.64 -4.62 -11.63
CA ALA A 71 5.48 -5.57 -12.75
C ALA A 71 4.26 -6.47 -12.55
N ARG A 72 4.08 -7.02 -11.34
CA ARG A 72 2.91 -7.85 -10.99
C ARG A 72 1.59 -7.13 -11.22
N LEU A 73 1.49 -5.85 -10.88
CA LEU A 73 0.27 -5.08 -11.14
C LEU A 73 0.04 -4.99 -12.65
N LEU A 74 1.05 -4.56 -13.41
CA LEU A 74 0.96 -4.38 -14.87
C LEU A 74 0.64 -5.67 -15.64
N GLU A 75 1.10 -6.81 -15.15
CA GLU A 75 0.86 -8.13 -15.75
C GLU A 75 -0.52 -8.73 -15.39
N ARG A 76 -1.26 -8.10 -14.47
CA ARG A 76 -2.52 -8.63 -13.90
C ARG A 76 -3.63 -7.58 -13.99
N PRO A 77 -4.40 -7.57 -15.09
CA PRO A 77 -5.50 -6.63 -15.29
C PRO A 77 -6.47 -6.60 -14.11
N GLU A 78 -6.77 -7.75 -13.50
CA GLU A 78 -7.70 -7.85 -12.37
C GLU A 78 -7.24 -7.10 -11.12
N LEU A 79 -5.93 -6.83 -10.99
CA LEU A 79 -5.40 -6.00 -9.92
C LEU A 79 -5.36 -4.53 -10.31
N LEU A 80 -5.01 -4.23 -11.56
CA LEU A 80 -5.01 -2.85 -12.06
C LEU A 80 -6.40 -2.23 -12.00
N GLU A 81 -7.45 -2.99 -12.28
CA GLU A 81 -8.84 -2.54 -12.18
C GLU A 81 -9.22 -2.01 -10.80
N LEU A 82 -8.53 -2.44 -9.73
CA LEU A 82 -8.77 -1.96 -8.36
C LEU A 82 -7.98 -0.69 -8.00
N VAL A 83 -7.01 -0.29 -8.82
CA VAL A 83 -6.12 0.84 -8.53
C VAL A 83 -6.83 2.20 -8.65
N PRO A 84 -7.69 2.47 -9.66
CA PRO A 84 -8.40 3.74 -9.76
C PRO A 84 -9.23 4.11 -8.53
N ASP A 85 -9.78 3.11 -7.83
CA ASP A 85 -10.54 3.32 -6.59
C ASP A 85 -9.70 3.95 -5.47
N LEU A 86 -8.36 3.89 -5.56
CA LEU A 86 -7.46 4.49 -4.58
C LEU A 86 -7.20 5.98 -4.82
N ARG A 87 -7.61 6.53 -5.96
CA ARG A 87 -7.33 7.93 -6.33
C ARG A 87 -7.86 8.90 -5.28
N GLY A 88 -6.99 9.81 -4.86
CA GLY A 88 -7.31 10.84 -3.87
C GLY A 88 -7.47 10.33 -2.44
N LYS A 89 -7.24 9.04 -2.18
CA LYS A 89 -7.27 8.45 -0.83
C LYS A 89 -5.94 8.62 -0.10
N THR A 90 -5.98 8.36 1.20
CA THR A 90 -4.79 8.28 2.06
C THR A 90 -4.42 6.82 2.32
N LEU A 91 -3.39 6.31 1.62
CA LEU A 91 -2.95 4.93 1.72
C LEU A 91 -2.06 4.71 2.95
N ALA A 92 -2.56 3.90 3.88
CA ALA A 92 -1.86 3.56 5.11
C ALA A 92 -1.06 2.26 4.95
N CYS A 93 0.26 2.33 5.23
CA CYS A 93 1.13 1.18 5.21
C CYS A 93 2.18 1.22 6.33
N TRP A 94 2.71 0.06 6.72
CA TRP A 94 3.75 -0.05 7.75
C TRP A 94 5.15 0.38 7.29
N CYS A 95 5.41 0.34 5.98
CA CYS A 95 6.73 0.56 5.39
C CYS A 95 7.08 2.04 5.20
N ALA A 96 6.09 2.90 4.97
CA ALA A 96 6.30 4.33 4.75
C ALA A 96 7.08 4.96 5.93
N PRO A 97 7.94 5.97 5.72
CA PRO A 97 8.25 6.66 4.45
C PRO A 97 9.38 6.00 3.64
N GLN A 98 9.85 4.81 4.03
CA GLN A 98 10.78 4.05 3.19
C GLN A 98 10.04 3.54 1.95
N LEU A 99 10.76 3.23 0.86
CA LEU A 99 10.17 2.68 -0.37
C LEU A 99 9.09 1.64 -0.04
N CYS A 100 7.86 1.96 -0.43
CA CYS A 100 6.65 1.27 -0.02
C CYS A 100 5.79 0.94 -1.23
N HIS A 101 5.09 -0.20 -1.16
CA HIS A 101 4.17 -0.60 -2.22
C HIS A 101 2.97 0.36 -2.35
N ALA A 102 2.64 1.09 -1.28
CA ALA A 102 1.62 2.13 -1.31
C ALA A 102 2.05 3.32 -2.18
N ASP A 103 3.36 3.61 -2.30
CA ASP A 103 3.85 4.66 -3.20
C ASP A 103 3.61 4.27 -4.66
N VAL A 104 3.87 3.00 -5.01
CA VAL A 104 3.58 2.46 -6.36
C VAL A 104 2.07 2.54 -6.67
N LEU A 105 1.21 2.20 -5.70
CA LEU A 105 -0.23 2.29 -5.87
C LEU A 105 -0.71 3.74 -6.05
N ALA A 106 -0.18 4.67 -5.25
CA ALA A 106 -0.51 6.09 -5.35
C ALA A 106 -0.09 6.67 -6.71
N GLU A 107 1.11 6.35 -7.19
CA GLU A 107 1.60 6.79 -8.50
C GLU A 107 0.70 6.29 -9.63
N LEU A 108 0.34 5.00 -9.63
CA LEU A 108 -0.52 4.43 -10.66
C LEU A 108 -1.95 5.01 -10.62
N ALA A 109 -2.52 5.14 -9.42
CA ALA A 109 -3.85 5.72 -9.23
C ALA A 109 -3.93 7.17 -9.74
N ASP A 110 -2.86 7.95 -9.58
CA ASP A 110 -2.80 9.34 -10.03
C ASP A 110 -2.41 9.47 -11.53
N THR A 111 -1.69 8.51 -12.12
CA THR A 111 -1.23 8.56 -13.52
C THR A 111 -2.33 8.24 -14.52
N ASP A 112 -3.25 7.31 -14.21
CA ASP A 112 -4.34 6.93 -15.13
C ASP A 112 -5.31 8.11 -15.46
N ASP A 113 -5.26 9.20 -14.69
CA ASP A 113 -6.03 10.43 -14.96
C ASP A 113 -5.45 11.21 -16.16
N VAL A 114 -4.12 11.19 -16.31
CA VAL A 114 -3.43 11.99 -17.33
C VAL A 114 -3.64 11.39 -18.73
N ALA A 115 -3.78 10.07 -18.83
CA ALA A 115 -4.05 9.37 -20.08
C ALA A 115 -5.54 9.44 -20.53
N GLN A 116 -6.46 9.81 -19.63
CA GLN A 116 -7.88 9.98 -19.93
C GLN A 116 -8.27 11.44 -20.22
N LEU A 117 -7.32 12.37 -20.06
CA LEU A 117 -7.47 13.81 -20.34
C LEU A 117 -6.71 14.26 -21.61
N SER A 118 -6.16 13.31 -22.37
CA SER A 118 -5.49 13.50 -23.67
C SER A 118 -6.27 12.80 -24.78
#